data_AF-A0A523NB84-F1
#
_entry.id   AF-A0A523NB84-F1
#
_cell.length_a   1.000
_cell.length_b   1.000
_cell.length_c   1.000
_cell.angle_alpha   90.00
_cell.angle_beta   90.00
_cell.angle_gamma   90.00
#
_symmetry.space_group_name_H-M   'P 1'
#
loop_
_entity.id
_entity.type
_entity.pdbx_description
1 polymer ?
#
loop_
_entity_poly.entity_id
_entity_poly.type
_entity_poly.pdbx_seq_one_letter_code
_entity_poly.pdbx_strand_id
1 'polypeptide(L)'
;MPFYFSKKSALSIMFGTALVLLIANLVLNIYENENNSISNKRELSNTEIDSLFRFSLHSLGLLDDWIKESKSSKVDKSYKVKIPRDLSIPVILAEINSNFWESDVTINSVEKIFSGRSILEIKWKDEIKLRADIDYHKDIFRSAGTAAFILENFELSSFEDSLLLEIPEPFSPLFVPSTENLSVRKFILDKQKTYSLLLNDDIPELKYKLKDGYSKNRLKGPLLSIINDFSSATYFFIDDGSDLFNSVIFSYLKDELVKRKIKIVKLSYLQKLDFSEIDLLISSFDTFMKNTAEGESITFLISVDNFRNLLPVIKSYRKVGYKIVHPSETKPSENID
;
A
#
# COMPACT_ATOMS: atom_id res chain seq x y z
N MET A 1 40.55 18.79 -24.04
CA MET A 1 41.88 19.28 -23.62
C MET A 1 42.10 18.88 -22.16
N PRO A 2 43.15 18.12 -21.82
CA PRO A 2 43.45 17.79 -20.43
C PRO A 2 44.07 19.02 -19.74
N PHE A 3 43.40 19.55 -18.72
CA PHE A 3 43.95 20.62 -17.87
C PHE A 3 45.06 20.03 -16.98
N TYR A 4 46.32 20.26 -17.35
CA TYR A 4 47.47 19.93 -16.50
C TYR A 4 47.63 21.01 -15.42
N PHE A 5 46.94 20.86 -14.30
CA PHE A 5 47.24 21.67 -13.12
C PHE A 5 48.53 21.19 -12.47
N SER A 6 49.49 22.09 -12.26
CA SER A 6 50.64 21.78 -11.41
C SER A 6 50.15 21.41 -10.01
N LYS A 7 50.78 20.45 -9.32
CA LYS A 7 50.36 20.02 -7.96
C LYS A 7 50.20 21.21 -6.99
N LYS A 8 51.05 22.24 -7.13
CA LYS A 8 50.95 23.47 -6.33
C LYS A 8 49.71 24.31 -6.69
N SER A 9 49.41 24.48 -7.97
CA SER A 9 48.22 25.20 -8.42
C SER A 9 46.93 24.49 -8.02
N ALA A 10 46.88 23.17 -8.14
CA ALA A 10 45.75 22.37 -7.68
C ALA A 10 45.52 22.53 -6.16
N LEU A 11 46.61 22.46 -5.37
CA LEU A 11 46.53 22.63 -3.91
C LEU A 11 46.02 24.02 -3.53
N SER A 12 46.52 25.07 -4.17
CA SER A 12 46.07 26.45 -3.94
C SER A 12 44.60 26.65 -4.30
N ILE A 13 44.14 26.06 -5.41
CA ILE A 13 42.73 26.15 -5.81
C ILE A 13 41.85 25.40 -4.81
N MET A 14 42.23 24.19 -4.39
CA MET A 14 41.47 23.43 -3.40
C MET A 14 41.41 24.16 -2.05
N PHE A 15 42.52 24.75 -1.62
CA PHE A 15 42.57 25.52 -0.37
C PHE A 15 41.72 26.80 -0.45
N GLY A 16 41.81 27.53 -1.56
CA GLY A 16 40.97 28.71 -1.81
C GLY A 16 39.48 28.35 -1.85
N THR A 17 39.12 27.25 -2.50
CA THR A 17 37.73 26.75 -2.56
C THR A 17 37.23 26.36 -1.16
N ALA A 18 38.05 25.66 -0.37
CA ALA A 18 37.70 25.29 1.00
C ALA A 18 37.49 26.52 1.90
N LEU A 19 38.32 27.55 1.74
CA LEU A 19 38.19 28.80 2.49
C LEU A 19 36.89 29.54 2.12
N VAL A 20 36.56 29.62 0.83
CA VAL A 20 35.31 30.23 0.35
C VAL A 20 34.11 29.46 0.87
N LEU A 21 34.14 28.12 0.84
CA LEU A 21 33.07 27.29 1.39
C LEU A 21 32.91 27.48 2.90
N LEU A 22 34.00 27.63 3.64
CA LEU A 22 33.95 27.89 5.08
C LEU A 22 33.33 29.25 5.39
N ILE A 23 33.72 30.29 4.64
CA ILE A 23 33.15 31.64 4.79
C ILE A 23 31.67 31.64 4.40
N ALA A 24 31.30 30.97 3.31
CA ALA A 24 29.91 30.83 2.90
C ALA A 24 29.09 30.12 3.97
N ASN A 25 29.61 29.05 4.57
CA ASN A 25 28.95 28.34 5.66
C ASN A 25 28.77 29.22 6.91
N LEU A 26 29.78 30.03 7.27
CA LEU A 26 29.68 30.98 8.37
C LEU A 26 28.63 32.06 8.11
N VAL A 27 28.60 32.63 6.91
CA VAL A 27 27.61 33.64 6.51
C VAL A 27 26.20 33.05 6.51
N LEU A 28 26.03 31.83 5.97
CA LEU A 28 24.75 31.12 6.00
C LEU A 28 24.28 30.87 7.43
N ASN A 29 25.16 30.45 8.33
CA ASN A 29 24.83 30.17 9.72
C ASN A 29 24.46 31.44 10.52
N ILE A 30 25.10 32.58 10.21
CA ILE A 30 24.72 33.89 10.78
C ILE A 30 23.34 34.33 10.25
N TYR A 31 23.11 34.16 8.94
CA TYR A 31 21.84 34.54 8.31
C TYR A 31 20.68 33.63 8.72
N GLU A 32 20.92 32.33 8.94
CA GLU A 32 19.95 31.40 9.52
C GLU A 32 19.61 31.76 10.96
N ASN A 33 20.60 32.11 11.79
CA ASN A 33 20.34 32.53 13.17
C ASN A 33 19.55 33.84 13.28
N GLU A 34 19.76 34.80 12.37
CA GLU A 34 18.94 36.03 12.34
C GLU A 34 17.51 35.76 11.79
N ASN A 35 17.37 34.98 10.72
CA ASN A 35 16.05 34.73 10.11
C ASN A 35 15.19 33.69 10.84
N ASN A 36 15.78 32.80 11.66
CA ASN A 36 15.01 31.84 12.45
C ASN A 36 14.30 32.47 13.66
N SER A 37 14.51 33.76 13.93
CA SER A 37 13.89 34.47 15.06
C SER A 37 12.54 35.16 14.74
N ILE A 38 12.10 35.17 13.48
CA ILE A 38 10.78 35.69 13.07
C ILE A 38 10.13 34.73 12.07
N SER A 39 9.95 33.48 12.50
CA SER A 39 8.86 32.70 11.96
C SER A 39 7.61 33.19 12.69
N ASN A 40 6.62 33.74 11.98
CA ASN A 40 5.27 34.05 12.51
C ASN A 40 4.54 32.74 12.87
N LYS A 41 5.16 31.90 13.70
CA LYS A 41 4.59 30.66 14.19
C LYS A 41 3.51 31.01 15.19
N ARG A 42 2.34 30.42 14.97
CA ARG A 42 1.18 30.65 15.82
C ARG A 42 1.44 30.03 17.19
N GLU A 43 1.23 30.82 18.23
CA GLU A 43 1.14 30.30 19.60
C GLU A 43 -0.13 29.45 19.71
N LEU A 44 0.03 28.21 20.19
CA LEU A 44 -1.07 27.29 20.40
C LEU A 44 -1.45 27.24 21.87
N SER A 45 -2.74 27.28 22.16
CA SER A 45 -3.29 26.97 23.47
C SER A 45 -3.09 25.49 23.83
N ASN A 46 -3.09 25.17 25.14
CA ASN A 46 -3.04 23.79 25.62
C ASN A 46 -4.14 22.89 25.04
N THR A 47 -5.32 23.47 24.77
CA THR A 47 -6.45 22.78 24.14
C THR A 47 -6.19 22.47 22.67
N GLU A 48 -5.55 23.40 21.93
CA GLU A 48 -5.17 23.17 20.54
C GLU A 48 -4.06 22.13 20.44
N ILE A 49 -3.05 22.19 21.31
CA ILE A 49 -1.97 21.18 21.39
C ILE A 49 -2.57 19.79 21.63
N ASP A 50 -3.51 19.68 22.56
CA ASP A 50 -4.18 18.40 22.84
C ASP A 50 -4.99 17.90 21.64
N SER A 51 -5.75 18.80 21.02
CA SER A 51 -6.57 18.49 19.84
C SER A 51 -5.71 17.99 18.69
N LEU A 52 -4.62 18.69 18.36
CA LEU A 52 -3.67 18.30 17.31
C LEU A 52 -2.95 17.00 17.64
N PHE A 53 -2.57 16.79 18.89
CA PHE A 53 -1.96 15.55 19.34
C PHE A 53 -2.91 14.36 19.15
N ARG A 54 -4.15 14.46 19.63
CA ARG A 54 -5.18 13.42 19.45
C ARG A 54 -5.51 13.21 17.98
N PHE A 55 -5.68 14.29 17.22
CA PHE A 55 -5.90 14.23 15.78
C PHE A 55 -4.80 13.45 15.06
N SER A 56 -3.53 13.70 15.40
CA SER A 56 -2.39 12.98 14.83
C SER A 56 -2.41 11.48 15.14
N LEU A 57 -2.93 11.08 16.29
CA LEU A 57 -3.07 9.66 16.63
C LEU A 57 -4.27 9.03 15.91
N HIS A 58 -5.40 9.72 15.86
CA HIS A 58 -6.58 9.24 15.15
C HIS A 58 -6.37 9.16 13.63
N SER A 59 -5.58 10.06 13.03
CA SER A 59 -5.22 10.00 11.61
C SER A 59 -4.38 8.77 11.24
N LEU A 60 -3.84 8.06 12.23
CA LEU A 60 -3.13 6.79 12.11
C LEU A 60 -3.99 5.59 12.51
N GLY A 61 -5.29 5.81 12.77
CA GLY A 61 -6.24 4.78 13.17
C GLY A 61 -6.06 4.30 14.62
N LEU A 62 -5.48 5.11 15.51
CA LEU A 62 -5.49 4.78 16.94
C LEU A 62 -6.86 5.10 17.57
N LEU A 63 -7.37 4.15 18.34
CA LEU A 63 -8.65 4.26 19.04
C LEU A 63 -8.49 4.97 20.40
N ASP A 64 -9.55 5.61 20.87
CA ASP A 64 -9.57 6.32 22.17
C ASP A 64 -9.19 5.42 23.35
N ASP A 65 -9.61 4.16 23.32
CA ASP A 65 -9.28 3.17 24.36
C ASP A 65 -7.76 2.89 24.48
N TRP A 66 -7.00 3.21 23.44
CA TRP A 66 -5.54 3.08 23.41
C TRP A 66 -4.83 4.36 23.87
N ILE A 67 -5.54 5.48 23.95
CA ILE A 67 -5.03 6.81 24.31
C ILE A 67 -5.58 7.18 25.70
N LYS A 68 -4.90 6.72 26.75
CA LYS A 68 -5.37 6.93 28.13
C LYS A 68 -4.72 8.15 28.74
N GLU A 69 -5.53 9.10 29.17
CA GLU A 69 -5.03 10.20 29.99
C GLU A 69 -4.51 9.65 31.33
N SER A 70 -3.37 10.19 31.77
CA SER A 70 -2.70 9.80 32.99
C SER A 70 -2.52 11.03 33.89
N LYS A 71 -2.76 10.86 35.18
CA LYS A 71 -2.61 11.94 36.14
C LYS A 71 -1.12 12.27 36.31
N SER A 72 -0.73 13.49 35.97
CA SER A 72 0.60 14.04 36.21
C SER A 72 0.44 15.33 37.02
N SER A 73 1.16 15.45 38.13
CA SER A 73 1.17 16.67 38.94
C SER A 73 2.08 17.78 38.36
N LYS A 74 2.82 17.49 37.29
CA LYS A 74 3.88 18.36 36.75
C LYS A 74 3.63 18.86 35.33
N VAL A 75 2.60 18.35 34.66
CA VAL A 75 2.31 18.64 33.25
C VAL A 75 0.80 18.74 33.10
N ASP A 76 0.33 19.74 32.38
CA ASP A 76 -1.10 20.00 32.17
C ASP A 76 -1.83 18.79 31.59
N LYS A 77 -1.24 18.13 30.59
CA LYS A 77 -1.77 16.90 30.00
C LYS A 77 -0.73 15.81 29.84
N SER A 78 -1.08 14.59 30.26
CA SER A 78 -0.21 13.44 30.08
C SER A 78 -0.96 12.21 29.61
N TYR A 79 -0.37 11.46 28.68
CA TYR A 79 -0.98 10.32 28.02
C TYR A 79 -0.14 9.05 28.14
N LYS A 80 -0.82 7.90 28.23
CA LYS A 80 -0.28 6.58 27.94
C LYS A 80 -0.91 6.11 26.64
N VAL A 81 -0.09 5.99 25.60
CA VAL A 81 -0.50 5.61 24.26
C VAL A 81 -0.01 4.19 23.98
N LYS A 82 -0.95 3.27 23.83
CA LYS A 82 -0.64 1.90 23.40
C LYS A 82 -0.61 1.87 21.88
N ILE A 83 0.48 1.35 21.31
CA ILE A 83 0.64 1.27 19.85
C ILE A 83 0.72 -0.18 19.36
N PRO A 84 0.12 -0.49 18.21
CA PRO A 84 0.16 -1.80 17.59
C PRO A 84 1.52 -2.03 16.92
N ARG A 85 1.91 -3.29 16.73
CA ARG A 85 3.24 -3.63 16.19
C ARG A 85 3.45 -3.24 14.73
N ASP A 86 2.38 -3.06 13.97
CA ASP A 86 2.42 -2.67 12.56
C ASP A 86 2.62 -1.17 12.35
N LEU A 87 2.53 -0.36 13.42
CA LEU A 87 2.72 1.09 13.38
C LEU A 87 3.96 1.49 14.17
N SER A 88 4.99 1.96 13.47
CA SER A 88 6.25 2.29 14.13
C SER A 88 6.19 3.65 14.86
N ILE A 89 6.85 3.75 16.02
CA ILE A 89 6.98 5.01 16.76
C ILE A 89 7.51 6.16 15.86
N PRO A 90 8.54 5.96 15.00
CA PRO A 90 8.99 7.01 14.09
C PRO A 90 7.89 7.55 13.15
N VAL A 91 6.98 6.69 12.66
CA VAL A 91 5.85 7.13 11.83
C VAL A 91 4.89 8.00 12.63
N ILE A 92 4.61 7.64 13.89
CA ILE A 92 3.78 8.44 14.79
C ILE A 92 4.42 9.81 15.03
N LEU A 93 5.73 9.84 15.30
CA LEU A 93 6.45 11.09 15.53
C LEU A 93 6.47 11.98 14.28
N ALA A 94 6.65 11.38 13.10
CA ALA A 94 6.60 12.10 11.83
C ALA A 94 5.21 12.72 11.59
N GLU A 95 4.14 11.98 11.88
CA GLU A 95 2.77 12.48 11.76
C GLU A 95 2.51 13.65 12.72
N ILE A 96 2.89 13.49 13.99
CA ILE A 96 2.74 14.56 14.99
C ILE A 96 3.52 15.79 14.53
N ASN A 97 4.81 15.65 14.20
CA ASN A 97 5.62 16.77 13.69
C ASN A 97 4.98 17.46 12.48
N SER A 98 4.41 16.69 11.55
CA SER A 98 3.77 17.24 10.36
C SER A 98 2.51 18.05 10.69
N ASN A 99 1.79 17.76 11.77
CA ASN A 99 0.62 18.53 12.18
C ASN A 99 0.97 19.78 13.01
N PHE A 100 2.19 19.85 13.56
CA PHE A 100 2.68 20.96 14.36
C PHE A 100 3.66 21.89 13.59
N TRP A 101 3.86 21.68 12.29
CA TRP A 101 4.93 22.33 11.52
C TRP A 101 4.85 23.88 11.48
N GLU A 102 3.64 24.45 11.47
CA GLU A 102 3.40 25.91 11.50
C GLU A 102 3.38 26.49 12.92
N SER A 103 3.59 25.65 13.94
CA SER A 103 3.41 26.02 15.34
C SER A 103 4.73 26.30 16.04
N ASP A 104 4.71 27.15 17.05
CA ASP A 104 5.89 27.51 17.86
C ASP A 104 6.18 26.48 18.96
N VAL A 105 5.99 25.20 18.66
CA VAL A 105 6.19 24.13 19.64
C VAL A 105 7.43 23.31 19.30
N THR A 106 8.14 22.90 20.34
CA THR A 106 9.27 21.97 20.22
C THR A 106 8.82 20.58 20.62
N ILE A 107 8.97 19.62 19.72
CA ILE A 107 8.61 18.22 19.94
C ILE A 107 9.89 17.44 20.19
N ASN A 108 10.04 16.92 21.41
CA ASN A 108 11.17 16.10 21.80
C ASN A 108 10.71 14.67 22.04
N SER A 109 11.45 13.69 21.51
CA SER A 109 11.20 12.28 21.78
C SER A 109 12.46 11.60 22.31
N VAL A 110 12.34 10.91 23.44
CA VAL A 110 13.43 10.13 24.03
C VAL A 110 13.01 8.66 24.05
N GLU A 111 13.77 7.84 23.34
CA GLU A 111 13.64 6.39 23.38
C GLU A 111 14.17 5.87 24.72
N LYS A 112 13.32 5.18 25.48
CA LYS A 112 13.69 4.63 26.80
C LYS A 112 14.13 3.18 26.73
N ILE A 113 13.54 2.42 25.82
CA ILE A 113 13.87 1.02 25.53
C ILE A 113 13.99 0.93 24.03
N PHE A 114 15.13 0.43 23.55
CA PHE A 114 15.36 0.24 22.12
C PHE A 114 14.19 -0.50 21.48
N SER A 115 13.56 0.13 20.49
CA SER A 115 12.41 -0.33 19.72
C SER A 115 11.17 -0.71 20.54
N GLY A 116 11.04 -0.24 21.79
CA GLY A 116 9.98 -0.67 22.70
C GLY A 116 9.10 0.46 23.21
N ARG A 117 9.72 1.54 23.70
CA ARG A 117 9.00 2.59 24.43
C ARG A 117 9.68 3.94 24.28
N SER A 118 8.90 4.97 23.97
CA SER A 118 9.36 6.34 23.81
C SER A 118 8.53 7.32 24.62
N ILE A 119 9.20 8.34 25.15
CA ILE A 119 8.52 9.48 25.78
C ILE A 119 8.59 10.65 24.84
N LEU A 120 7.41 11.15 24.47
CA LEU A 120 7.21 12.37 23.72
C LEU A 120 6.89 13.52 24.67
N GLU A 121 7.54 14.65 24.47
CA GLU A 121 7.25 15.92 25.15
C GLU A 121 7.02 17.01 24.12
N ILE A 122 5.87 17.67 24.18
CA ILE A 122 5.57 18.87 23.40
C ILE A 122 5.77 20.07 24.33
N LYS A 123 6.68 20.95 23.94
CA LYS A 123 7.10 22.11 24.73
C LYS A 123 6.78 23.41 24.03
N TRP A 124 6.46 24.41 24.81
CA TRP A 124 6.39 25.81 24.37
C TRP A 124 7.22 26.65 25.33
N LYS A 125 8.18 27.44 24.82
CA LYS A 125 9.12 28.24 25.62
C LYS A 125 9.74 27.43 26.79
N ASP A 126 10.22 26.23 26.48
CA ASP A 126 10.80 25.24 27.42
C ASP A 126 9.86 24.66 28.50
N GLU A 127 8.59 25.07 28.53
CA GLU A 127 7.58 24.49 29.40
C GLU A 127 6.91 23.29 28.74
N ILE A 128 6.84 22.15 29.45
CA ILE A 128 6.17 20.93 28.94
C ILE A 128 4.66 21.13 29.03
N LYS A 129 4.00 21.22 27.86
CA LYS A 129 2.55 21.34 27.76
C LYS A 129 1.86 19.98 27.66
N LEU A 130 2.50 19.04 26.97
CA LEU A 130 1.99 17.69 26.82
C LEU A 130 3.12 16.66 26.93
N ARG A 131 2.83 15.56 27.63
CA ARG A 131 3.74 14.42 27.73
C ARG A 131 3.05 13.10 27.42
N ALA A 132 3.52 12.38 26.41
CA ALA A 132 2.98 11.06 26.05
C ALA A 132 4.02 9.95 26.25
N ASP A 133 3.59 8.86 26.86
CA ASP A 133 4.34 7.61 27.00
C ASP A 133 3.82 6.61 25.98
N ILE A 134 4.59 6.38 24.93
CA ILE A 134 4.23 5.61 23.75
C ILE A 134 4.90 4.24 23.87
N ASP A 135 4.11 3.17 23.94
CA ASP A 135 4.60 1.81 24.20
C ASP A 135 3.88 0.78 23.33
N TYR A 136 4.63 -0.18 22.79
CA TYR A 136 4.05 -1.27 22.00
C TYR A 136 3.26 -2.23 22.88
N HIS A 137 2.06 -2.58 22.44
CA HIS A 137 1.24 -3.58 23.10
C HIS A 137 1.02 -4.79 22.18
N LYS A 138 1.20 -6.00 22.71
CA LYS A 138 1.20 -7.24 21.89
C LYS A 138 -0.20 -7.63 21.41
N ASP A 139 -1.22 -7.24 22.16
CA ASP A 139 -2.61 -7.68 21.97
C ASP A 139 -3.48 -6.66 21.22
N ILE A 140 -2.88 -5.57 20.72
CA ILE A 140 -3.63 -4.59 19.92
C ILE A 140 -3.19 -4.67 18.47
N PHE A 141 -4.19 -4.70 17.60
CA PHE A 141 -4.03 -4.78 16.15
C PHE A 141 -4.96 -3.76 15.53
N ARG A 142 -4.50 -3.06 14.49
CA ARG A 142 -5.40 -2.28 13.64
C ARG A 142 -6.03 -3.25 12.66
N SER A 143 -7.35 -3.15 12.54
CA SER A 143 -8.13 -4.07 11.73
C SER A 143 -9.37 -3.32 11.26
N ALA A 144 -9.19 -2.48 10.25
CA ALA A 144 -10.30 -1.74 9.67
C ALA A 144 -11.01 -2.57 8.58
N GLY A 145 -10.26 -3.39 7.84
CA GLY A 145 -10.75 -4.25 6.76
C GLY A 145 -9.59 -4.69 5.86
N THR A 146 -9.84 -5.63 4.95
CA THR A 146 -8.83 -6.15 4.01
C THR A 146 -9.27 -5.96 2.56
N ALA A 147 -8.37 -5.52 1.68
CA ALA A 147 -8.61 -5.40 0.26
C ALA A 147 -7.54 -6.13 -0.56
N ALA A 148 -7.95 -6.68 -1.70
CA ALA A 148 -7.05 -7.24 -2.70
C ALA A 148 -7.44 -6.75 -4.11
N PHE A 149 -6.48 -6.75 -5.03
CA PHE A 149 -6.67 -6.22 -6.38
C PHE A 149 -6.32 -7.26 -7.45
N ILE A 150 -7.26 -7.46 -8.37
CA ILE A 150 -7.10 -8.18 -9.63
C ILE A 150 -7.04 -7.14 -10.75
N LEU A 151 -5.96 -7.11 -11.53
CA LEU A 151 -5.75 -6.13 -12.58
C LEU A 151 -6.16 -6.66 -13.96
N GLU A 152 -7.06 -5.98 -14.63
CA GLU A 152 -7.40 -6.22 -16.04
C GLU A 152 -6.46 -5.46 -16.97
N ASN A 153 -6.25 -5.99 -18.18
CA ASN A 153 -5.47 -5.36 -19.26
C ASN A 153 -4.01 -5.05 -18.90
N PHE A 154 -3.37 -5.93 -18.12
CA PHE A 154 -1.94 -5.81 -17.81
C PHE A 154 -1.08 -6.32 -18.97
N GLU A 155 -0.21 -5.47 -19.49
CA GLU A 155 0.67 -5.79 -20.63
C GLU A 155 2.13 -5.52 -20.28
N LEU A 156 2.97 -6.56 -20.17
CA LEU A 156 4.40 -6.37 -19.82
C LEU A 156 5.19 -5.57 -20.87
N SER A 157 4.73 -5.56 -22.12
CA SER A 157 5.30 -4.74 -23.21
C SER A 157 5.14 -3.24 -22.96
N SER A 158 4.16 -2.83 -22.15
CA SER A 158 4.02 -1.46 -21.70
C SER A 158 5.11 -1.15 -20.67
N PHE A 159 5.93 -0.13 -20.97
CA PHE A 159 6.94 0.36 -20.02
C PHE A 159 6.28 0.72 -18.68
N GLU A 160 5.13 1.38 -18.72
CA GLU A 160 4.44 1.82 -17.52
C GLU A 160 3.93 0.64 -16.68
N ASP A 161 3.43 -0.42 -17.32
CA ASP A 161 2.93 -1.61 -16.65
C ASP A 161 4.07 -2.38 -15.98
N SER A 162 5.24 -2.40 -16.63
CA SER A 162 6.44 -2.98 -16.05
C SER A 162 6.86 -2.28 -14.75
N LEU A 163 6.63 -0.96 -14.63
CA LEU A 163 6.91 -0.21 -13.40
C LEU A 163 5.99 -0.62 -12.24
N LEU A 164 4.79 -1.13 -12.51
CA LEU A 164 3.92 -1.66 -11.47
C LEU A 164 4.48 -2.92 -10.81
N LEU A 165 5.38 -3.65 -11.46
CA LEU A 165 6.02 -4.78 -10.80
C LEU A 165 7.01 -4.33 -9.71
N GLU A 166 7.46 -3.08 -9.74
CA GLU A 166 8.38 -2.50 -8.75
C GLU A 166 7.67 -1.86 -7.55
N ILE A 167 6.36 -1.58 -7.65
CA ILE A 167 5.63 -1.00 -6.51
C ILE A 167 5.42 -2.05 -5.41
N PRO A 168 5.46 -1.67 -4.12
CA PRO A 168 5.32 -2.61 -3.02
C PRO A 168 3.89 -3.16 -2.87
N GLU A 169 2.87 -2.45 -3.36
CA GLU A 169 1.47 -2.87 -3.23
C GLU A 169 1.23 -4.23 -3.90
N PRO A 170 0.57 -5.18 -3.21
CA PRO A 170 0.25 -6.47 -3.79
C PRO A 170 -0.95 -6.37 -4.74
N PHE A 171 -0.84 -7.06 -5.87
CA PHE A 171 -1.91 -7.22 -6.86
C PHE A 171 -1.70 -8.53 -7.63
N SER A 172 -2.69 -8.90 -8.43
CA SER A 172 -2.61 -10.02 -9.36
C SER A 172 -3.14 -9.62 -10.73
N PRO A 173 -2.31 -9.60 -11.79
CA PRO A 173 -2.81 -9.50 -13.15
C PRO A 173 -3.77 -10.65 -13.48
N LEU A 174 -4.83 -10.33 -14.23
CA LEU A 174 -5.80 -11.29 -14.75
C LEU A 174 -5.44 -11.62 -16.20
N PHE A 175 -5.07 -12.86 -16.44
CA PHE A 175 -4.62 -13.31 -17.76
C PHE A 175 -5.62 -14.24 -18.44
N VAL A 176 -5.87 -13.97 -19.71
CA VAL A 176 -6.48 -14.96 -20.60
C VAL A 176 -5.37 -15.94 -21.05
N PRO A 177 -5.60 -17.27 -21.04
CA PRO A 177 -4.61 -18.24 -21.49
C PRO A 177 -4.09 -17.97 -22.91
N SER A 178 -2.80 -17.63 -23.00
CA SER A 178 -2.08 -17.41 -24.26
C SER A 178 -0.59 -17.72 -24.09
N THR A 179 0.12 -17.97 -25.19
CA THR A 179 1.57 -18.18 -25.20
C THR A 179 2.31 -16.90 -24.83
N GLU A 180 1.72 -15.73 -25.12
CA GLU A 180 2.22 -14.44 -24.63
C GLU A 180 2.19 -14.38 -23.09
N ASN A 181 1.02 -14.59 -22.47
CA ASN A 181 0.87 -14.56 -21.01
C ASN A 181 1.63 -15.70 -20.32
N LEU A 182 1.85 -16.82 -21.02
CA LEU A 182 2.76 -17.89 -20.59
C LEU A 182 4.19 -17.38 -20.37
N SER A 183 4.69 -16.53 -21.26
CA SER A 183 6.04 -15.98 -21.18
C SER A 183 6.14 -14.89 -20.10
N VAL A 184 5.08 -14.08 -19.95
CA VAL A 184 5.00 -12.98 -18.99
C VAL A 184 4.96 -13.46 -17.54
N ARG A 185 4.26 -14.57 -17.24
CA ARG A 185 4.09 -15.05 -15.85
C ARG A 185 5.41 -15.28 -15.10
N LYS A 186 6.48 -15.66 -15.79
CA LYS A 186 7.79 -15.90 -15.15
C LYS A 186 8.33 -14.61 -14.55
N PHE A 187 8.23 -13.50 -15.29
CA PHE A 187 8.65 -12.18 -14.81
C PHE A 187 7.84 -11.71 -13.60
N ILE A 188 6.53 -11.97 -13.59
CA ILE A 188 5.66 -11.64 -12.46
C ILE A 188 6.06 -12.41 -11.20
N LEU A 189 6.27 -13.72 -11.33
CA LEU A 189 6.67 -14.57 -10.21
C LEU A 189 8.07 -14.22 -9.70
N ASP A 190 9.01 -13.90 -10.60
CA ASP A 190 10.37 -13.47 -10.23
C ASP A 190 10.34 -12.16 -9.41
N LYS A 191 9.31 -11.33 -9.58
CA LYS A 191 9.05 -10.10 -8.81
C LYS A 191 8.22 -10.33 -7.54
N GLN A 192 8.03 -11.59 -7.14
CA GLN A 192 7.21 -11.97 -5.99
C GLN A 192 5.76 -11.47 -6.09
N LYS A 193 5.28 -11.26 -7.31
CA LYS A 193 3.87 -10.95 -7.58
C LYS A 193 3.14 -12.24 -7.95
N THR A 194 1.82 -12.19 -7.84
CA THR A 194 0.92 -13.30 -8.19
C THR A 194 0.20 -13.00 -9.50
N TYR A 195 -0.37 -14.01 -10.15
CA TYR A 195 -1.27 -13.81 -11.29
C TYR A 195 -2.49 -14.73 -11.16
N SER A 196 -3.58 -14.37 -11.84
CA SER A 196 -4.82 -15.14 -11.91
C SER A 196 -5.19 -15.37 -13.37
N LEU A 197 -5.99 -16.40 -13.63
CA LEU A 197 -6.45 -16.71 -14.97
C LEU A 197 -7.93 -16.39 -15.14
N LEU A 198 -8.29 -15.89 -16.31
CA LEU A 198 -9.66 -15.77 -16.78
C LEU A 198 -9.93 -16.82 -17.85
N LEU A 199 -10.92 -17.67 -17.59
CA LEU A 199 -11.51 -18.55 -18.58
C LEU A 199 -12.74 -17.84 -19.15
N ASN A 200 -12.73 -17.57 -20.44
CA ASN A 200 -13.82 -16.92 -21.17
C ASN A 200 -13.83 -17.37 -22.64
N ASP A 201 -14.66 -16.74 -23.47
CA ASP A 201 -14.81 -17.08 -24.89
C ASP A 201 -13.66 -16.55 -25.77
N ASP A 202 -12.89 -15.59 -25.27
CA ASP A 202 -11.89 -14.84 -26.02
C ASP A 202 -10.50 -15.49 -26.03
N ILE A 203 -10.40 -16.78 -25.66
CA ILE A 203 -9.13 -17.51 -25.72
C ILE A 203 -8.67 -17.64 -27.19
N PRO A 204 -7.57 -16.96 -27.58
CA PRO A 204 -7.24 -16.78 -28.99
C PRO A 204 -6.65 -18.06 -29.60
N GLU A 205 -5.77 -18.73 -28.86
CA GLU A 205 -4.96 -19.83 -29.35
C GLU A 205 -5.65 -21.19 -29.23
N LEU A 206 -5.62 -21.98 -30.31
CA LEU A 206 -6.17 -23.34 -30.35
C LEU A 206 -5.63 -24.25 -29.24
N LYS A 207 -4.37 -24.06 -28.83
CA LYS A 207 -3.74 -24.82 -27.75
C LYS A 207 -4.48 -24.68 -26.42
N TYR A 208 -5.11 -23.54 -26.17
CA TYR A 208 -5.85 -23.27 -24.93
C TYR A 208 -7.36 -23.14 -25.15
N LYS A 209 -7.84 -23.20 -26.39
CA LYS A 209 -9.20 -22.84 -26.73
C LYS A 209 -10.24 -23.74 -26.07
N LEU A 210 -11.05 -23.14 -25.19
CA LEU A 210 -12.24 -23.73 -24.59
C LEU A 210 -13.43 -23.09 -25.29
N LYS A 211 -14.17 -23.86 -26.11
CA LYS A 211 -15.32 -23.34 -26.86
C LYS A 211 -16.50 -24.25 -26.70
N ASP A 212 -17.69 -23.66 -26.62
CA ASP A 212 -18.94 -24.41 -26.70
C ASP A 212 -19.04 -25.23 -28.01
N GLY A 213 -19.73 -26.37 -27.94
CA GLY A 213 -19.87 -27.33 -29.03
C GLY A 213 -18.65 -28.24 -29.25
N TYR A 214 -17.55 -28.07 -28.52
CA TYR A 214 -16.43 -29.02 -28.56
C TYR A 214 -16.77 -30.28 -27.74
N SER A 215 -16.42 -31.45 -28.27
CA SER A 215 -16.55 -32.70 -27.51
C SER A 215 -15.57 -32.75 -26.34
N LYS A 216 -15.89 -33.52 -25.29
CA LYS A 216 -15.00 -33.73 -24.12
C LYS A 216 -13.58 -34.15 -24.53
N ASN A 217 -13.47 -35.02 -25.55
CA ASN A 217 -12.18 -35.47 -26.08
C ASN A 217 -11.38 -34.33 -26.71
N ARG A 218 -12.04 -33.40 -27.40
CA ARG A 218 -11.40 -32.22 -28.01
C ARG A 218 -10.98 -31.19 -26.96
N LEU A 219 -11.71 -31.08 -25.85
CA LEU A 219 -11.40 -30.17 -24.74
C LEU A 219 -10.31 -30.68 -23.79
N LYS A 220 -10.07 -32.00 -23.74
CA LYS A 220 -9.09 -32.61 -22.84
C LYS A 220 -7.68 -32.05 -23.05
N GLY A 221 -7.23 -31.95 -24.30
CA GLY A 221 -5.90 -31.43 -24.63
C GLY A 221 -5.71 -29.96 -24.22
N PRO A 222 -6.60 -29.04 -24.63
CA PRO A 222 -6.54 -27.65 -24.24
C PRO A 222 -6.62 -27.42 -22.73
N LEU A 223 -7.54 -28.10 -22.04
CA LEU A 223 -7.68 -27.97 -20.59
C LEU A 223 -6.41 -28.42 -19.85
N LEU A 224 -5.83 -29.57 -20.24
CA LEU A 224 -4.57 -30.05 -19.66
C LEU A 224 -3.42 -29.08 -19.96
N SER A 225 -3.40 -28.47 -21.14
CA SER A 225 -2.41 -27.46 -21.50
C SER A 225 -2.51 -26.27 -20.55
N ILE A 226 -3.71 -25.68 -20.39
CA ILE A 226 -3.94 -24.56 -19.45
C ILE A 226 -3.47 -24.93 -18.04
N ILE A 227 -3.89 -26.09 -17.53
CA ILE A 227 -3.57 -26.52 -16.15
C ILE A 227 -2.07 -26.67 -15.94
N ASN A 228 -1.38 -27.32 -16.87
CA ASN A 228 0.06 -27.56 -16.74
C ASN A 228 0.83 -26.25 -16.87
N ASP A 229 0.47 -25.48 -17.89
CA ASP A 229 1.15 -24.25 -18.24
C ASP A 229 0.95 -23.17 -17.18
N PHE A 230 -0.24 -23.05 -16.58
CA PHE A 230 -0.56 -22.02 -15.60
C PHE A 230 -0.81 -22.57 -14.20
N SER A 231 -0.14 -23.67 -13.85
CA SER A 231 -0.27 -24.35 -12.55
C SER A 231 0.01 -23.47 -11.33
N SER A 232 0.70 -22.34 -11.49
CA SER A 232 1.01 -21.37 -10.41
C SER A 232 -0.01 -20.23 -10.29
N ALA A 233 -1.12 -20.26 -11.04
CA ALA A 233 -2.14 -19.23 -10.94
C ALA A 233 -2.81 -19.28 -9.56
N THR A 234 -3.01 -18.11 -8.96
CA THR A 234 -3.68 -17.98 -7.66
C THR A 234 -5.14 -18.39 -7.74
N TYR A 235 -5.84 -17.88 -8.75
CA TYR A 235 -7.25 -18.19 -9.02
C TYR A 235 -7.46 -18.51 -10.49
N PHE A 236 -8.46 -19.36 -10.73
CA PHE A 236 -9.08 -19.55 -12.03
C PHE A 236 -10.46 -18.88 -11.95
N PHE A 237 -10.58 -17.72 -12.56
CA PHE A 237 -11.85 -17.05 -12.75
C PHE A 237 -12.56 -17.58 -13.99
N ILE A 238 -13.88 -17.66 -13.92
CA ILE A 238 -14.75 -17.90 -15.07
C ILE A 238 -15.62 -16.66 -15.25
N ASP A 239 -15.68 -16.14 -16.47
CA ASP A 239 -16.65 -15.11 -16.82
C ASP A 239 -18.05 -15.75 -16.82
N ASP A 240 -18.85 -15.44 -15.81
CA ASP A 240 -20.20 -16.00 -15.66
C ASP A 240 -21.24 -15.37 -16.62
N GLY A 241 -20.83 -14.39 -17.43
CA GLY A 241 -21.56 -13.92 -18.60
C GLY A 241 -21.21 -14.64 -19.92
N SER A 242 -20.16 -15.47 -19.94
CA SER A 242 -19.65 -16.12 -21.17
C SER A 242 -20.53 -17.27 -21.68
N ASP A 243 -20.47 -17.53 -22.99
CA ASP A 243 -21.04 -18.73 -23.62
C ASP A 243 -20.40 -19.99 -23.02
N LEU A 244 -19.08 -19.93 -22.75
CA LEU A 244 -18.35 -21.00 -22.08
C LEU A 244 -18.98 -21.38 -20.74
N PHE A 245 -19.31 -20.42 -19.88
CA PHE A 245 -19.93 -20.69 -18.58
C PHE A 245 -21.32 -21.29 -18.71
N ASN A 246 -22.11 -20.77 -19.66
CA ASN A 246 -23.49 -21.23 -19.91
C ASN A 246 -23.57 -22.55 -20.69
N SER A 247 -22.43 -23.08 -21.15
CA SER A 247 -22.36 -24.29 -21.95
C SER A 247 -22.56 -25.58 -21.15
N VAL A 248 -23.00 -26.64 -21.84
CA VAL A 248 -23.07 -28.00 -21.27
C VAL A 248 -21.66 -28.53 -20.91
N ILE A 249 -20.62 -28.01 -21.56
CA ILE A 249 -19.25 -28.46 -21.33
C ILE A 249 -18.61 -27.83 -20.09
N PHE A 250 -19.18 -26.76 -19.52
CA PHE A 250 -18.65 -26.12 -18.32
C PHE A 250 -18.60 -27.09 -17.13
N SER A 251 -19.64 -27.89 -16.93
CA SER A 251 -19.67 -28.94 -15.88
C SER A 251 -18.48 -29.89 -16.00
N TYR A 252 -18.10 -30.28 -17.22
CA TYR A 252 -16.92 -31.11 -17.44
C TYR A 252 -15.61 -30.39 -17.09
N LEU A 253 -15.47 -29.11 -17.47
CA LEU A 253 -14.28 -28.31 -17.13
C LEU A 253 -14.14 -28.16 -15.62
N LYS A 254 -15.25 -27.86 -14.95
CA LYS A 254 -15.35 -27.76 -13.50
C LYS A 254 -14.90 -29.05 -12.82
N ASP A 255 -15.45 -30.19 -13.22
CA ASP A 255 -15.09 -31.49 -12.64
C ASP A 255 -13.60 -31.79 -12.79
N GLU A 256 -13.01 -31.50 -13.96
CA GLU A 256 -11.59 -31.75 -14.20
C GLU A 256 -10.67 -30.82 -13.38
N LEU A 257 -11.05 -29.56 -13.18
CA LEU A 257 -10.29 -28.61 -12.34
C LEU A 257 -10.41 -28.99 -10.85
N VAL A 258 -11.61 -29.32 -10.39
CA VAL A 258 -11.87 -29.76 -9.00
C VAL A 258 -11.12 -31.05 -8.66
N LYS A 259 -11.08 -32.03 -9.57
CA LYS A 259 -10.29 -33.27 -9.40
C LYS A 259 -8.81 -33.00 -9.12
N ARG A 260 -8.29 -31.86 -9.58
CA ARG A 260 -6.90 -31.43 -9.40
C ARG A 260 -6.73 -30.40 -8.28
N LYS A 261 -7.78 -30.20 -7.47
CA LYS A 261 -7.83 -29.23 -6.36
C LYS A 261 -7.68 -27.77 -6.81
N ILE A 262 -8.04 -27.48 -8.07
CA ILE A 262 -8.08 -26.12 -8.59
C ILE A 262 -9.49 -25.58 -8.37
N LYS A 263 -9.59 -24.43 -7.68
CA LYS A 263 -10.86 -23.76 -7.43
C LYS A 263 -11.19 -22.81 -8.58
N ILE A 264 -12.45 -22.84 -9.01
CA ILE A 264 -12.99 -21.91 -9.97
C ILE A 264 -13.87 -20.91 -9.23
N VAL A 265 -13.67 -19.63 -9.53
CA VAL A 265 -14.38 -18.52 -8.91
C VAL A 265 -15.11 -17.74 -10.00
N LYS A 266 -16.35 -17.30 -9.77
CA LYS A 266 -17.04 -16.43 -10.74
C LYS A 266 -16.40 -15.06 -10.76
N LEU A 267 -16.28 -14.47 -11.95
CA LEU A 267 -15.76 -13.12 -12.09
C LEU A 267 -16.66 -12.09 -11.38
N SER A 268 -17.98 -12.30 -11.39
CA SER A 268 -18.97 -11.45 -10.70
C SER A 268 -18.81 -11.34 -9.17
N TYR A 269 -18.04 -12.24 -8.53
CA TYR A 269 -17.73 -12.10 -7.10
C TYR A 269 -16.68 -11.02 -6.82
N LEU A 270 -16.02 -10.52 -7.85
CA LEU A 270 -15.11 -9.38 -7.72
C LEU A 270 -15.89 -8.07 -7.82
N GLN A 271 -15.55 -7.12 -6.97
CA GLN A 271 -16.14 -5.79 -7.00
C GLN A 271 -15.47 -4.97 -8.10
N LYS A 272 -16.21 -4.65 -9.16
CA LYS A 272 -15.66 -3.88 -10.27
C LYS A 272 -15.42 -2.43 -9.85
N LEU A 273 -14.19 -1.96 -10.02
CA LEU A 273 -13.76 -0.58 -9.79
C LEU A 273 -13.14 -0.02 -11.07
N ASP A 274 -13.96 0.08 -12.12
CA ASP A 274 -13.50 0.62 -13.40
C ASP A 274 -14.41 1.76 -13.84
N PHE A 275 -13.94 2.98 -13.59
CA PHE A 275 -14.67 4.22 -13.86
C PHE A 275 -13.79 5.12 -14.73
N SER A 276 -14.40 5.84 -15.67
CA SER A 276 -13.68 6.83 -16.49
C SER A 276 -13.37 8.11 -15.72
N GLU A 277 -14.17 8.43 -14.71
CA GLU A 277 -14.02 9.63 -13.88
C GLU A 277 -13.32 9.28 -12.56
N ILE A 278 -12.22 9.99 -12.28
CA ILE A 278 -11.37 9.74 -11.10
C ILE A 278 -12.15 9.97 -9.80
N ASP A 279 -13.01 10.98 -9.73
CA ASP A 279 -13.78 11.28 -8.51
C ASP A 279 -14.80 10.16 -8.21
N LEU A 280 -15.40 9.56 -9.24
CA LEU A 280 -16.28 8.40 -9.08
C LEU A 280 -15.51 7.15 -8.66
N LEU A 281 -14.31 6.93 -9.22
CA LEU A 281 -13.42 5.85 -8.81
C LEU A 281 -13.06 5.95 -7.32
N ILE A 282 -12.62 7.14 -6.89
CA ILE A 282 -12.21 7.39 -5.51
C ILE A 282 -13.39 7.25 -4.56
N SER A 283 -14.54 7.88 -4.85
CA SER A 283 -15.73 7.81 -4.00
C SER A 283 -16.32 6.40 -3.88
N SER A 284 -16.28 5.62 -4.97
CA SER A 284 -16.70 4.22 -4.97
C SER A 284 -15.76 3.36 -4.13
N PHE A 285 -14.44 3.48 -4.35
CA PHE A 285 -13.43 2.81 -3.54
C PHE A 285 -13.60 3.14 -2.05
N ASP A 286 -13.78 4.42 -1.72
CA ASP A 286 -14.04 4.88 -0.36
C ASP A 286 -15.26 4.21 0.28
N THR A 287 -16.34 4.10 -0.48
CA THR A 287 -17.59 3.49 -0.02
C THR A 287 -17.38 2.01 0.28
N PHE A 288 -16.72 1.28 -0.63
CA PHE A 288 -16.42 -0.14 -0.42
C PHE A 288 -15.50 -0.37 0.78
N MET A 289 -14.46 0.44 0.93
CA MET A 289 -13.53 0.31 2.04
C MET A 289 -14.22 0.59 3.39
N LYS A 290 -15.00 1.67 3.49
CA LYS A 290 -15.75 2.00 4.72
C LYS A 290 -16.79 0.96 5.11
N ASN A 291 -17.33 0.23 4.13
CA ASN A 291 -18.29 -0.85 4.36
C ASN A 291 -17.63 -2.20 4.66
N THR A 292 -16.32 -2.35 4.44
CA THR A 292 -15.58 -3.57 4.73
C THR A 292 -15.16 -3.55 6.19
N ALA A 293 -15.74 -4.42 7.02
CA ALA A 293 -15.48 -4.44 8.45
C ALA A 293 -14.20 -5.23 8.82
N GLU A 294 -13.84 -5.19 10.11
CA GLU A 294 -12.82 -6.04 10.70
C GLU A 294 -13.07 -7.53 10.37
N GLY A 295 -12.02 -8.19 9.85
CA GLY A 295 -12.08 -9.62 9.49
C GLY A 295 -12.73 -9.90 8.14
N GLU A 296 -13.34 -8.90 7.50
CA GLU A 296 -13.87 -9.01 6.15
C GLU A 296 -12.80 -8.67 5.10
N SER A 297 -12.99 -9.24 3.90
CA SER A 297 -12.13 -9.00 2.76
C SER A 297 -12.92 -8.70 1.52
N ILE A 298 -12.54 -7.66 0.81
CA ILE A 298 -13.06 -7.31 -0.51
C ILE A 298 -11.98 -7.55 -1.57
N THR A 299 -12.36 -8.06 -2.73
CA THR A 299 -11.45 -8.21 -3.87
C THR A 299 -11.99 -7.40 -5.04
N PHE A 300 -11.18 -6.47 -5.53
CA PHE A 300 -11.54 -5.58 -6.62
C PHE A 300 -11.05 -6.11 -7.97
N LEU A 301 -11.87 -5.93 -9.00
CA LEU A 301 -11.48 -6.06 -10.40
C LEU A 301 -11.33 -4.65 -10.96
N ILE A 302 -10.14 -4.29 -11.43
CA ILE A 302 -9.79 -2.92 -11.77
C ILE A 302 -8.82 -2.90 -12.96
N SER A 303 -8.93 -1.89 -13.83
CA SER A 303 -7.94 -1.67 -14.88
C SER A 303 -6.60 -1.19 -14.31
N VAL A 304 -5.51 -1.43 -15.05
CA VAL A 304 -4.16 -0.96 -14.69
C VAL A 304 -4.14 0.55 -14.37
N ASP A 305 -4.77 1.37 -15.20
CA ASP A 305 -4.78 2.83 -15.05
C ASP A 305 -5.54 3.29 -13.81
N ASN A 306 -6.71 2.72 -13.56
CA ASN A 306 -7.48 3.05 -12.37
C ASN A 306 -6.78 2.60 -11.09
N PHE A 307 -6.08 1.47 -11.11
CA PHE A 307 -5.28 1.03 -9.98
C PHE A 307 -4.14 2.03 -9.66
N ARG A 308 -3.46 2.56 -10.69
CA ARG A 308 -2.45 3.63 -10.52
C ARG A 308 -3.04 4.87 -9.87
N ASN A 309 -4.19 5.31 -10.36
CA ASN A 309 -4.91 6.48 -9.83
C ASN A 309 -5.30 6.30 -8.36
N LEU A 310 -5.54 5.05 -7.93
CA LEU A 310 -5.87 4.74 -6.53
C LEU A 310 -4.66 4.62 -5.60
N LEU A 311 -3.41 4.50 -6.08
CA LEU A 311 -2.24 4.30 -5.21
C LEU A 311 -2.12 5.34 -4.06
N PRO A 312 -2.32 6.66 -4.28
CA PRO A 312 -2.28 7.64 -3.19
C PRO A 312 -3.39 7.42 -2.15
N VAL A 313 -4.58 7.01 -2.60
CA VAL A 313 -5.74 6.74 -1.73
C VAL A 313 -5.50 5.45 -0.94
N ILE A 314 -5.03 4.39 -1.60
CA ILE A 314 -4.63 3.12 -0.98
C ILE A 314 -3.63 3.35 0.15
N LYS A 315 -2.61 4.19 -0.07
CA LYS A 315 -1.62 4.56 0.96
C LYS A 315 -2.28 5.22 2.18
N SER A 316 -3.30 6.05 1.96
CA SER A 316 -4.06 6.70 3.03
C SER A 316 -4.89 5.70 3.84
N TYR A 317 -5.50 4.70 3.20
CA TYR A 317 -6.20 3.61 3.89
C TYR A 317 -5.26 2.71 4.70
N ARG A 318 -4.07 2.40 4.17
CA ARG A 318 -3.02 1.68 4.93
C ARG A 318 -2.61 2.43 6.19
N LYS A 319 -2.52 3.76 6.09
CA LYS A 319 -2.16 4.63 7.23
C LYS A 319 -3.15 4.49 8.39
N VAL A 320 -4.43 4.27 8.14
CA VAL A 320 -5.47 4.08 9.18
C VAL A 320 -5.73 2.62 9.55
N GLY A 321 -4.99 1.66 8.99
CA GLY A 321 -5.02 0.26 9.43
C GLY A 321 -5.79 -0.71 8.52
N TYR A 322 -6.16 -0.31 7.31
CA TYR A 322 -6.61 -1.28 6.30
C TYR A 322 -5.43 -2.08 5.75
N LYS A 323 -5.67 -3.36 5.48
CA LYS A 323 -4.66 -4.26 4.92
C LYS A 323 -4.88 -4.42 3.44
N ILE A 324 -3.83 -4.19 2.66
CA ILE A 324 -3.80 -4.51 1.23
C ILE A 324 -2.96 -5.77 1.10
N VAL A 325 -3.56 -6.85 0.64
CA VAL A 325 -2.97 -8.19 0.66
C VAL A 325 -2.97 -8.81 -0.72
N HIS A 326 -2.21 -9.90 -0.90
CA HIS A 326 -2.32 -10.67 -2.13
C HIS A 326 -3.71 -11.30 -2.23
N PRO A 327 -4.30 -11.40 -3.43
CA PRO A 327 -5.57 -12.09 -3.62
C PRO A 327 -5.58 -13.52 -3.07
N SER A 328 -4.42 -14.20 -3.02
CA SER A 328 -4.30 -15.53 -2.39
C SER A 328 -4.66 -15.57 -0.91
N GLU A 329 -4.62 -14.42 -0.23
CA GLU A 329 -4.93 -14.28 1.20
C GLU A 329 -6.40 -13.92 1.44
N THR A 330 -7.13 -13.52 0.39
CA THR A 330 -8.57 -13.28 0.47
C THR A 330 -9.33 -14.57 0.18
N LYS A 331 -10.56 -14.67 0.67
CA LYS A 331 -11.51 -15.68 0.21
C LYS A 331 -12.49 -14.95 -0.70
N PRO A 332 -12.27 -14.91 -2.03
CA PRO A 332 -13.35 -14.49 -2.91
C PRO A 332 -14.52 -15.44 -2.62
N SER A 333 -15.61 -14.90 -2.11
CA SER A 333 -16.71 -15.64 -1.52
C SER A 333 -17.33 -16.60 -2.55
N GLU A 334 -17.62 -17.82 -2.09
CA GLU A 334 -18.28 -18.95 -2.78
C GLU A 334 -17.46 -19.69 -3.86
N ASN A 335 -17.16 -20.95 -3.57
CA ASN A 335 -16.88 -21.93 -4.63
C ASN A 335 -18.17 -22.10 -5.43
N ILE A 336 -18.04 -22.24 -6.75
CA ILE A 336 -19.13 -22.80 -7.54
C ILE A 336 -19.23 -24.28 -7.13
N ASP A 337 -20.12 -24.63 -6.19
CA ASP A 337 -20.42 -26.03 -5.82
C ASP A 337 -21.17 -26.77 -6.93
#